data_AF-A0A8J3HZQ5-F1
#
_entry.id   AF-A0A8J3HZQ5-F1
#
_cell.length_a   1.000
_cell.length_b   1.000
_cell.length_c   1.000
_cell.angle_alpha   90.00
_cell.angle_beta   90.00
_cell.angle_gamma   90.00
#
_symmetry.space_group_name_H-M   'P 1'
#
loop_
_entity.id
_entity.type
_entity.pdbx_description
1 polymer ?
#
loop_
_entity_poly.entity_id
_entity_poly.type
_entity_poly.pdbx_seq_one_letter_code
_entity_poly.pdbx_strand_id
1 'polypeptide(L)'
;METQPQDYSLIRRILFPYSGNEQLTPRQRLRVITIWALFFTIPMLLCTVLMGLAAKTNTSKLLIILGIVLVAGMVLFGATAAFAVSTNNRSVRKRQQSKDRADNTSGGRYGS
;
A
#
# COMPACT_ATOMS: atom_id res chain seq x y z
N MET A 1 -27.20 -15.91 -16.26
CA MET A 1 -26.21 -16.64 -15.45
C MET A 1 -25.74 -15.70 -14.34
N GLU A 2 -26.25 -15.92 -13.14
CA GLU A 2 -25.86 -15.20 -11.93
C GLU A 2 -24.42 -15.56 -11.56
N THR A 3 -23.50 -14.60 -11.65
CA THR A 3 -22.14 -14.75 -11.13
C THR A 3 -22.03 -14.05 -9.79
N GLN A 4 -22.26 -14.84 -8.74
CA GLN A 4 -21.64 -14.84 -7.41
C GLN A 4 -21.12 -13.48 -6.87
N PRO A 5 -21.55 -13.03 -5.67
CA PRO A 5 -20.94 -11.87 -5.03
C PRO A 5 -19.49 -12.23 -4.75
N GLN A 6 -18.55 -11.59 -5.44
CA GLN A 6 -17.14 -11.73 -5.14
C GLN A 6 -16.94 -11.28 -3.70
N ASP A 7 -16.72 -12.22 -2.80
CA ASP A 7 -16.22 -11.95 -1.45
C ASP A 7 -14.90 -11.19 -1.59
N TYR A 8 -14.99 -9.87 -1.65
CA TYR A 8 -13.85 -8.97 -1.70
C TYR A 8 -13.14 -9.06 -0.34
N SER A 9 -12.26 -10.06 -0.25
CA SER A 9 -11.45 -10.40 0.92
C SER A 9 -10.98 -9.14 1.63
N LEU A 10 -11.31 -9.03 2.92
CA LEU A 10 -10.89 -7.94 3.81
C LEU A 10 -9.38 -7.69 3.72
N ILE A 11 -8.60 -8.74 3.45
CA ILE A 11 -7.16 -8.69 3.21
C ILE A 11 -6.85 -7.84 1.98
N ARG A 12 -7.59 -7.99 0.87
CA ARG A 12 -7.44 -7.13 -0.30
C ARG A 12 -7.81 -5.69 0.04
N ARG A 13 -8.87 -5.45 0.82
CA ARG A 13 -9.26 -4.09 1.24
C ARG A 13 -8.24 -3.42 2.18
N ILE A 14 -7.46 -4.20 2.93
CA ILE A 14 -6.43 -3.68 3.85
C ILE A 14 -5.07 -3.54 3.14
N LEU A 15 -4.64 -4.53 2.35
CA LEU A 15 -3.36 -4.50 1.61
C LEU A 15 -3.42 -3.67 0.33
N PHE A 16 -4.56 -3.69 -0.37
CA PHE A 16 -4.83 -3.01 -1.64
C PHE A 16 -6.19 -2.33 -1.57
N PRO A 17 -6.35 -1.23 -0.82
CA PRO A 17 -7.64 -0.56 -0.59
C PRO A 17 -8.26 0.08 -1.85
N TYR A 18 -7.82 -0.33 -3.04
CA TYR A 18 -8.14 0.32 -4.28
C TYR A 18 -8.59 -0.68 -5.35
N SER A 19 -9.74 -0.40 -5.97
CA SER A 19 -10.30 -1.16 -7.08
C SER A 19 -9.54 -0.97 -8.41
N GLY A 20 -8.46 -0.17 -8.41
CA GLY A 20 -7.65 0.12 -9.60
C GLY A 20 -8.36 0.99 -10.64
N ASN A 21 -9.54 1.54 -10.34
CA ASN A 21 -10.38 2.26 -11.31
C ASN A 21 -10.26 3.80 -11.23
N GLU A 22 -9.64 4.35 -10.18
CA GLU A 22 -9.59 5.79 -9.91
C GLU A 22 -8.19 6.24 -9.40
N GLN A 23 -7.96 7.55 -9.30
CA GLN A 23 -6.70 8.07 -8.71
C GLN A 23 -6.85 8.22 -7.20
N LEU A 24 -5.89 7.68 -6.43
CA LEU A 24 -5.92 7.81 -4.97
C LEU A 24 -5.85 9.29 -4.55
N THR A 25 -6.83 9.73 -3.75
CA THR A 25 -6.79 11.03 -3.08
C THR A 25 -5.58 11.08 -2.12
N PRO A 26 -4.92 12.24 -1.89
CA PRO A 26 -3.77 12.35 -0.99
C PRO A 26 -4.00 11.77 0.41
N ARG A 27 -5.21 11.92 0.97
CA ARG A 27 -5.59 11.33 2.26
C ARG A 27 -5.59 9.80 2.25
N GLN A 28 -6.08 9.19 1.16
CA GLN A 28 -6.08 7.73 1.00
C GLN A 28 -4.66 7.20 0.84
N ARG A 29 -3.83 7.89 0.05
CA ARG A 29 -2.40 7.57 -0.10
C ARG A 29 -1.67 7.52 1.23
N LEU A 30 -1.86 8.52 2.08
CA LEU A 30 -1.23 8.57 3.40
C LEU A 30 -1.71 7.40 4.27
N ARG A 31 -3.02 7.10 4.26
CA ARG A 31 -3.59 5.97 5.00
C ARG A 31 -3.01 4.62 4.56
N VAL A 32 -2.83 4.38 3.26
CA VAL A 32 -2.20 3.13 2.76
C VAL A 32 -0.76 3.02 3.24
N ILE A 33 0.00 4.11 3.12
CA ILE A 33 1.41 4.15 3.55
C ILE A 33 1.52 3.87 5.05
N THR A 34 0.67 4.50 5.87
CA THR A 34 0.65 4.28 7.32
C THR A 34 0.25 2.85 7.68
N ILE A 35 -0.78 2.29 7.03
CA ILE A 35 -1.21 0.90 7.27
C ILE A 35 -0.08 -0.06 6.93
N TRP A 36 0.56 0.07 5.78
CA TRP A 36 1.69 -0.78 5.39
C TRP A 36 2.87 -0.62 6.32
N ALA A 37 3.26 0.62 6.64
CA ALA A 37 4.36 0.88 7.56
C ALA A 37 4.11 0.20 8.91
N LEU A 38 2.92 0.34 9.49
CA LEU A 38 2.59 -0.30 10.77
C LEU A 38 2.47 -1.82 10.65
N PHE A 39 1.79 -2.32 9.62
CA PHE A 39 1.52 -3.75 9.45
C PHE A 39 2.80 -4.57 9.29
N PHE A 40 3.83 -4.03 8.63
CA PHE A 40 5.13 -4.71 8.50
C PHE A 40 6.09 -4.40 9.65
N THR A 41 6.01 -3.22 10.26
CA THR A 41 6.90 -2.86 11.38
C THR A 41 6.49 -3.56 12.68
N ILE A 42 5.19 -3.75 12.94
CA ILE A 42 4.70 -4.38 14.19
C ILE A 42 5.23 -5.82 14.39
N PRO A 43 5.13 -6.74 13.40
CA PRO A 43 5.69 -8.09 13.52
C PRO A 43 7.20 -8.07 13.72
N MET A 44 7.90 -7.15 13.05
CA MET A 44 9.35 -6.99 13.17
C MET A 44 9.75 -6.54 14.59
N LEU A 45 9.01 -5.59 15.17
CA LEU A 45 9.20 -5.17 16.56
C LEU A 45 8.91 -6.31 17.53
N LEU A 46 7.83 -7.07 17.31
CA LEU A 46 7.49 -8.23 18.14
C LEU A 46 8.62 -9.27 18.12
N CYS A 47 9.17 -9.56 16.94
CA CYS A 47 10.29 -10.48 16.78
C CYS A 47 11.55 -9.97 17.49
N THR A 48 11.82 -8.66 17.39
CA THR A 48 12.96 -8.01 18.05
C THR A 48 12.83 -8.10 19.58
N VAL A 49 11.63 -7.89 20.12
CA VAL A 49 11.34 -8.04 21.56
C VAL A 49 11.57 -9.48 22.01
N LEU A 50 11.00 -10.46 21.30
CA LEU A 50 11.14 -11.88 21.63
C LEU A 50 12.61 -12.30 21.63
N MET A 51 13.37 -11.87 20.62
CA MET A 51 14.79 -12.19 20.49
C MET A 51 15.63 -11.54 21.59
N GLY A 52 15.32 -10.30 21.96
CA GLY A 52 16.01 -9.61 23.03
C GLY A 52 15.70 -10.15 24.43
N LEU A 53 14.46 -10.64 24.65
CA LEU A 53 14.07 -11.40 25.86
C LEU A 53 14.82 -12.73 25.94
N ALA A 54 14.88 -13.48 24.83
CA ALA A 54 15.62 -14.75 24.76
C ALA A 54 17.12 -14.56 25.03
N ALA A 55 17.71 -13.46 24.54
CA ALA A 55 19.10 -13.11 24.78
C ALA A 55 19.38 -12.52 26.18
N LYS A 56 18.36 -12.38 27.05
CA LYS A 56 18.47 -11.73 28.38
C LYS A 56 19.20 -10.38 28.31
N THR A 57 18.87 -9.60 27.29
CA THR A 57 19.57 -8.36 26.99
C THR A 57 19.20 -7.28 28.02
N ASN A 58 20.16 -6.42 28.39
CA ASN A 58 19.87 -5.24 29.21
C ASN A 58 18.75 -4.40 28.60
N THR A 59 17.75 -4.03 29.42
CA THR A 59 16.54 -3.31 29.01
C THR A 59 16.85 -2.02 28.25
N SER A 60 17.87 -1.27 28.68
CA SER A 60 18.27 -0.02 28.02
C SER A 60 18.79 -0.25 26.59
N LYS A 61 19.56 -1.32 26.36
CA LYS A 61 20.06 -1.68 25.03
C LYS A 61 18.92 -2.16 24.13
N LEU A 62 18.01 -2.95 24.71
CA LEU A 62 16.81 -3.42 24.03
C LEU A 62 15.95 -2.25 23.52
N LEU A 63 15.71 -1.23 24.37
CA LEU A 63 14.93 -0.04 24.00
C LEU A 63 15.56 0.76 22.86
N ILE A 64 16.90 0.92 22.87
CA ILE A 64 17.62 1.59 21.77
C ILE A 64 17.45 0.81 20.46
N ILE A 65 17.64 -0.52 20.50
CA ILE A 65 17.46 -1.38 19.32
C ILE A 65 16.02 -1.31 18.81
N LEU A 66 15.03 -1.36 19.71
CA LEU A 66 13.61 -1.18 19.38
C LEU A 66 13.34 0.15 18.66
N GLY A 67 13.90 1.25 19.18
CA GLY A 67 13.78 2.57 18.55
C GLY A 67 14.37 2.59 17.14
N ILE A 68 15.56 2.01 16.96
CA ILE A 68 16.22 1.92 15.64
C ILE A 68 15.38 1.08 14.68
N VAL A 69 14.94 -0.12 15.09
CA VAL A 69 14.11 -1.02 14.26
C VAL A 69 12.78 -0.35 13.90
N LEU A 70 12.17 0.40 14.81
CA LEU A 70 10.93 1.12 14.56
C LEU A 70 11.12 2.20 13.50
N VAL A 71 12.17 3.03 13.61
CA VAL A 71 12.46 4.08 12.62
C VAL A 71 12.84 3.46 11.28
N ALA A 72 13.72 2.46 11.27
CA ALA A 72 14.14 1.78 10.05
C ALA A 72 12.97 1.09 9.34
N GLY A 73 12.11 0.39 10.09
CA GLY A 73 10.90 -0.24 9.57
C GLY A 73 9.94 0.78 8.95
N MET A 74 9.64 1.87 9.65
CA MET A 74 8.77 2.92 9.10
C MET A 74 9.34 3.55 7.84
N VAL A 75 10.64 3.82 7.78
CA VAL A 75 11.28 4.42 6.60
C VAL A 75 11.27 3.44 5.43
N LEU A 76 11.71 2.19 5.63
CA LEU A 76 11.80 1.19 4.57
C LEU A 76 10.40 0.81 4.05
N PHE A 77 9.52 0.34 4.93
CA PHE A 77 8.18 -0.10 4.53
C PHE A 77 7.30 1.07 4.06
N GLY A 78 7.47 2.26 4.66
CA GLY A 78 6.79 3.46 4.23
C GLY A 78 7.22 3.91 2.82
N ALA A 79 8.53 3.89 2.51
CA ALA A 79 9.04 4.20 1.19
C ALA A 79 8.56 3.17 0.14
N THR A 80 8.59 1.88 0.46
CA THR A 80 8.07 0.83 -0.42
C THR A 80 6.57 1.03 -0.70
N ALA A 81 5.78 1.35 0.32
CA ALA A 81 4.36 1.64 0.14
C ALA A 81 4.14 2.90 -0.73
N ALA A 82 4.93 3.95 -0.52
CA ALA A 82 4.85 5.16 -1.34
C ALA A 82 5.18 4.88 -2.82
N PHE A 83 6.14 4.00 -3.08
CA PHE A 83 6.50 3.54 -4.42
C PHE A 83 5.40 2.67 -5.05
N ALA A 84 4.80 1.76 -4.29
CA ALA A 84 3.67 0.95 -4.74
C ALA A 84 2.46 1.84 -5.12
N VAL A 85 2.16 2.86 -4.32
CA VAL A 85 1.06 3.80 -4.63
C VAL A 85 1.39 4.64 -5.86
N SER A 86 2.63 5.12 -6.02
CA SER A 86 3.01 5.96 -7.17
C SER A 86 2.97 5.19 -8.50
N THR A 87 3.48 3.96 -8.51
CA THR A 87 3.43 3.07 -9.68
C THR A 87 1.99 2.72 -10.06
N ASN A 88 1.14 2.43 -9.06
CA ASN A 88 -0.27 2.15 -9.30
C ASN A 88 -1.01 3.36 -9.92
N ASN A 89 -0.86 4.54 -9.33
CA ASN A 89 -1.44 5.79 -9.87
C ASN A 89 -0.97 6.06 -11.31
N ARG A 90 0.31 5.79 -11.62
CA ARG A 90 0.86 5.96 -12.97
C ARG A 90 0.25 4.97 -13.97
N SER A 91 -0.10 3.76 -13.52
CA SER A 91 -0.76 2.75 -14.36
C SER A 91 -2.23 3.11 -14.67
N VAL A 92 -2.97 3.64 -13.68
CA VAL A 92 -4.34 4.11 -13.87
C VAL A 92 -4.38 5.27 -14.86
N ARG A 93 -3.45 6.22 -14.73
CA ARG A 93 -3.35 7.38 -15.63
C ARG A 93 -3.16 6.98 -17.09
N LYS A 94 -2.35 5.95 -17.36
CA LYS A 94 -2.17 5.40 -18.72
C LYS A 94 -3.43 4.72 -19.24
N ARG A 95 -4.13 3.95 -18.41
CA ARG A 95 -5.40 3.29 -18.80
C ARG A 95 -6.51 4.29 -19.09
N GLN A 96 -6.57 5.38 -18.35
CA GLN A 96 -7.54 6.46 -18.55
C GLN A 96 -7.28 7.20 -19.86
N GLN A 97 -6.01 7.55 -20.13
CA GLN A 97 -5.61 8.14 -21.42
C GLN A 97 -5.89 7.24 -22.62
N SER A 98 -5.76 5.91 -22.47
CA SER A 98 -6.12 4.96 -23.52
C SER A 98 -7.63 4.89 -23.76
N LYS A 99 -8.45 4.98 -22.70
CA LYS A 99 -9.92 5.06 -22.84
C LYS A 99 -10.36 6.36 -23.49
N ASP A 100 -9.85 7.51 -23.05
CA ASP A 100 -10.19 8.82 -23.61
C ASP A 100 -9.79 8.93 -25.09
N ARG A 101 -8.64 8.34 -25.48
CA ARG A 101 -8.24 8.26 -26.89
C ARG A 101 -9.14 7.35 -27.73
N ALA A 102 -9.57 6.21 -27.19
CA ALA A 102 -10.47 5.30 -27.89
C ALA A 102 -11.84 5.95 -28.13
N ASP A 103 -12.37 6.68 -27.14
CA ASP A 103 -13.65 7.39 -27.23
C ASP A 103 -13.60 8.53 -28.26
N ASN A 104 -12.53 9.34 -28.24
CA ASN A 104 -12.31 10.41 -29.23
C ASN A 104 -12.12 9.90 -30.66
N THR A 105 -11.60 8.67 -30.84
CA THR A 105 -11.45 8.05 -32.18
C THR A 105 -12.78 7.46 -32.68
N SER A 106 -13.68 7.08 -31.78
CA SER A 106 -15.01 6.56 -32.11
C SER A 106 -16.02 7.69 -32.39
N GLY A 107 -15.93 8.81 -31.68
CA GLY A 107 -16.80 9.98 -31.85
C GLY A 107 -16.60 10.74 -33.17
N GLY A 108 -15.44 10.60 -33.83
CA GLY A 108 -15.17 11.23 -35.13
C GLY A 108 -15.78 10.52 -36.34
N ARG A 109 -16.38 9.33 -36.16
CA ARG A 109 -16.90 8.51 -37.27
C ARG A 109 -18.40 8.68 -37.54
N TYR A 110 -19.08 9.51 -36.75
CA TYR A 110 -20.50 9.87 -36.91
C TYR A 110 -20.72 11.39 -36.98
N GLY A 111 -19.77 12.12 -37.58
CA GLY A 111 -19.94 13.53 -37.95
C GLY A 111 -20.11 13.63 -39.47
N SER A 112 -21.34 13.39 -39.93
CA SER A 112 -21.83 13.77 -41.26
C SER A 112 -22.19 15.25 -41.29
#